data_AF-A0A0N0ZSP0-F1
#
_entry.id   AF-A0A0N0ZSP0-F1
#
_cell.length_a   1.000
_cell.length_b   1.000
_cell.length_c   1.000
_cell.angle_alpha   90.00
_cell.angle_beta   90.00
_cell.angle_gamma   90.00
#
_symmetry.space_group_name_H-M   'P 1'
#
loop_
_entity.id
_entity.type
_entity.pdbx_description
1 polymer ?
#
loop_
_entity_poly.entity_id
_entity_poly.type
_entity_poly.pdbx_seq_one_letter_code
_entity_poly.pdbx_strand_id
1 'polypeptide(L)'
;MSNDIISKNKKLYNELYNTNGNIFVIGSSGFTSSYMWSYTNNGISVYNLNNGKVITKKEIKRENLEMNNWLQNPSKDDDGIDKCIAVDGFMLMYKVKIKESFIERRFPLDFECMKKSTYETPFFKKLIDDINHYKIGWREVQ
;
A
#
# COMPACT_ATOMS: atom_id res chain seq x y z
N MET A 1 11.99 -2.19 21.28
CA MET A 1 12.12 -1.74 19.87
C MET A 1 10.84 -2.13 19.17
N SER A 2 10.17 -1.21 18.46
CA SER A 2 8.95 -1.54 17.73
C SER A 2 9.27 -2.59 16.66
N ASN A 3 8.65 -3.78 16.74
CA ASN A 3 8.78 -4.87 15.77
C ASN A 3 7.87 -4.67 14.55
N ASP A 4 7.62 -3.41 14.14
CA ASP A 4 6.81 -3.11 12.97
C ASP A 4 7.64 -3.07 11.67
N ILE A 5 6.96 -3.24 10.54
CA ILE A 5 7.56 -3.22 9.22
C ILE A 5 8.27 -1.91 8.87
N ILE A 6 7.77 -0.80 9.41
CA ILE A 6 8.26 0.54 9.14
C ILE A 6 9.63 0.71 9.81
N SER A 7 9.78 0.27 11.05
CA SER A 7 11.02 0.39 11.81
C SER A 7 12.14 -0.39 11.12
N LYS A 8 11.84 -1.60 10.62
CA LYS A 8 12.80 -2.44 9.88
C LYS A 8 13.21 -1.85 8.53
N ASN A 9 12.37 -1.03 7.91
CA ASN A 9 12.59 -0.47 6.56
C ASN A 9 12.51 1.04 6.51
N LYS A 10 12.83 1.72 7.62
CA LYS A 10 12.60 3.15 7.79
C LYS A 10 13.26 3.98 6.68
N LYS A 11 14.42 3.54 6.18
CA LYS A 11 15.12 4.17 5.07
C LYS A 11 14.28 4.18 3.79
N LEU A 12 13.86 2.99 3.32
CA LEU A 12 13.02 2.87 2.11
C LEU A 12 11.67 3.56 2.30
N TYR A 13 11.06 3.41 3.47
CA TYR A 13 9.80 4.05 3.81
C TYR A 13 9.86 5.58 3.64
N ASN A 14 10.89 6.20 4.24
CA ASN A 14 11.12 7.64 4.16
C ASN A 14 11.51 8.07 2.75
N GLU A 15 12.34 7.29 2.04
CA GLU A 15 12.79 7.58 0.68
C GLU A 15 11.61 7.71 -0.28
N LEU A 16 10.73 6.70 -0.30
CA LEU A 16 9.55 6.70 -1.16
C LEU A 16 8.58 7.83 -0.80
N TYR A 17 8.31 8.03 0.49
CA TYR A 17 7.40 9.10 0.92
C TYR A 17 7.94 10.50 0.60
N ASN A 18 9.24 10.76 0.84
CA ASN A 18 9.85 12.05 0.56
C ASN A 18 9.95 12.33 -0.95
N THR A 19 10.18 11.29 -1.75
CA THR A 19 10.32 11.43 -3.21
C THR A 19 8.97 11.60 -3.90
N ASN A 20 7.98 10.79 -3.54
CA ASN A 20 6.72 10.69 -4.28
C ASN A 20 5.51 11.28 -3.54
N GLY A 21 5.68 11.69 -2.28
CA GLY A 21 4.59 12.17 -1.44
C GLY A 21 3.60 11.08 -1.02
N ASN A 22 3.86 9.81 -1.32
CA ASN A 22 2.98 8.71 -0.98
C ASN A 22 3.76 7.41 -0.76
N ILE A 23 3.27 6.58 0.16
CA ILE A 23 3.75 5.23 0.35
C ILE A 23 2.62 4.35 0.89
N PHE A 24 2.62 3.11 0.43
CA PHE A 24 1.68 2.08 0.78
C PHE A 24 2.45 0.84 1.22
N VAL A 25 1.92 0.14 2.21
CA VAL A 25 2.52 -1.05 2.78
C VAL A 25 1.44 -2.09 3.02
N ILE A 26 1.71 -3.34 2.64
CA ILE A 26 0.89 -4.48 3.05
C ILE A 26 1.78 -5.64 3.48
N GLY A 27 1.44 -6.29 4.59
CA GLY A 27 2.24 -7.42 5.09
C GLY A 27 1.50 -8.27 6.09
N SER A 28 1.93 -9.52 6.24
CA SER A 28 1.33 -10.45 7.22
C SER A 28 1.61 -10.00 8.65
N SER A 29 0.80 -10.47 9.61
CA SER A 29 1.14 -10.38 11.03
C SER A 29 2.57 -10.90 11.29
N GLY A 30 3.39 -10.11 11.98
CA GLY A 30 4.84 -10.37 12.18
C GLY A 30 5.78 -9.90 11.06
N PHE A 31 5.24 -9.44 9.92
CA PHE A 31 5.97 -8.81 8.81
C PHE A 31 7.13 -9.64 8.25
N THR A 32 6.98 -10.96 8.24
CA THR A 32 7.95 -11.86 7.59
C THR A 32 7.93 -11.69 6.09
N SER A 33 6.76 -11.49 5.48
CA SER A 33 6.61 -11.12 4.07
C SER A 33 5.75 -9.88 3.94
N SER A 34 6.19 -8.95 3.10
CA SER A 34 5.52 -7.68 2.94
C SER A 34 5.87 -7.00 1.64
N TYR A 35 5.06 -6.01 1.28
CA TYR A 35 5.23 -5.23 0.08
C TYR A 35 5.14 -3.75 0.45
N MET A 36 6.05 -2.97 -0.11
CA MET A 36 5.97 -1.50 -0.08
C MET A 36 5.83 -1.02 -1.50
N TRP A 37 4.96 -0.05 -1.74
CA TRP A 37 4.89 0.57 -3.05
C TRP A 37 4.55 2.05 -2.98
N SER A 38 4.84 2.73 -4.08
CA SER A 38 4.63 4.17 -4.22
C SER A 38 4.29 4.49 -5.67
N TYR A 39 3.37 5.43 -5.84
CA TYR A 39 2.99 5.98 -7.13
C TYR A 39 3.94 7.09 -7.49
N THR A 40 4.64 6.93 -8.61
CA THR A 40 5.58 7.90 -9.14
C THR A 40 4.94 8.67 -10.29
N ASN A 41 5.61 9.71 -10.78
CA ASN A 41 5.14 10.45 -11.97
C ASN A 41 5.02 9.57 -13.22
N ASN A 42 5.74 8.44 -13.27
CA ASN A 42 5.84 7.59 -14.46
C ASN A 42 5.15 6.23 -14.28
N GLY A 43 4.57 5.95 -13.10
CA GLY A 43 4.08 4.62 -12.81
C GLY A 43 4.01 4.25 -11.34
N ILE A 44 4.36 2.99 -11.04
CA ILE A 44 4.33 2.43 -9.69
C ILE A 44 5.65 1.70 -9.42
N SER A 45 6.31 2.02 -8.32
CA SER A 45 7.48 1.29 -7.82
C SER A 45 7.02 0.35 -6.71
N VAL A 46 7.15 -0.97 -6.92
CA VAL A 46 6.73 -2.02 -5.98
C VAL A 46 7.96 -2.77 -5.47
N TYR A 47 8.06 -2.93 -4.16
CA TYR A 47 9.15 -3.59 -3.47
C TYR A 47 8.58 -4.78 -2.69
N ASN A 48 9.11 -5.98 -2.94
CA ASN A 48 8.83 -7.14 -2.11
C ASN A 48 9.91 -7.26 -1.05
N LEU A 49 9.51 -7.42 0.20
CA LEU A 49 10.40 -7.50 1.34
C LEU A 49 10.16 -8.79 2.13
N ASN A 50 11.26 -9.46 2.49
CA ASN A 50 11.27 -10.59 3.39
C ASN A 50 12.09 -10.22 4.63
N ASN A 51 11.48 -10.28 5.82
CA ASN A 51 12.07 -9.86 7.08
C ASN A 51 12.73 -8.47 7.05
N GLY A 52 12.13 -7.54 6.29
CA GLY A 52 12.63 -6.18 6.11
C GLY A 52 13.88 -6.04 5.23
N LYS A 53 14.17 -7.04 4.40
CA LYS A 53 15.14 -6.91 3.32
C LYS A 53 14.40 -6.88 2.00
N VAL A 54 14.73 -5.94 1.12
CA VAL A 54 14.22 -5.91 -0.25
C VAL A 54 14.74 -7.13 -0.99
N ILE A 55 13.83 -7.97 -1.48
CA ILE A 55 14.14 -9.16 -2.27
C ILE A 55 13.99 -8.86 -3.75
N THR A 56 12.91 -8.18 -4.12
CA THR A 56 12.68 -7.76 -5.51
C THR A 56 12.12 -6.36 -5.57
N LYS A 57 12.41 -5.70 -6.70
CA LYS A 57 11.87 -4.40 -7.07
C LYS A 57 11.27 -4.52 -8.47
N LYS A 58 10.04 -4.03 -8.64
CA LYS A 58 9.31 -3.97 -9.91
C LYS A 58 8.90 -2.53 -10.18
N GLU A 59 9.28 -2.02 -11.35
CA GLU A 59 8.82 -0.73 -11.86
C GLU A 59 7.75 -0.97 -12.92
N ILE A 60 6.58 -0.39 -12.71
CA ILE A 60 5.43 -0.54 -13.59
C ILE A 60 5.21 0.79 -14.28
N LYS A 61 5.61 0.89 -15.56
CA LYS A 61 5.28 2.06 -16.38
C LYS A 61 3.79 2.03 -16.69
N ARG A 62 3.10 3.16 -16.60
CA ARG A 62 1.73 3.27 -17.07
C ARG A 62 1.74 3.99 -18.43
N GLU A 63 1.02 3.42 -19.39
CA GLU A 63 1.08 3.79 -20.80
C GLU A 63 0.33 5.09 -21.14
N ASN A 64 -0.57 5.55 -20.26
CA ASN A 64 -1.28 6.84 -20.40
C ASN A 64 -0.99 7.74 -19.18
N LEU A 65 -0.27 8.83 -19.43
CA LEU A 65 0.24 9.81 -18.46
C LEU A 65 -0.82 10.78 -17.90
N GLU A 66 -2.11 10.60 -18.15
CA GLU A 66 -3.20 11.40 -17.52
C GLU A 66 -3.37 11.07 -16.01
N MET A 67 -2.27 10.69 -15.38
CA MET A 67 -2.13 9.87 -14.18
C MET A 67 -1.96 10.62 -12.87
N ASN A 68 -2.09 11.93 -12.88
CA ASN A 68 -2.19 12.69 -11.64
C ASN A 68 -3.47 12.34 -10.85
N ASN A 69 -4.38 11.54 -11.43
CA ASN A 69 -5.59 11.03 -10.80
C ASN A 69 -5.37 10.00 -9.67
N TRP A 70 -4.14 9.59 -9.32
CA TRP A 70 -3.93 8.91 -8.03
C TRP A 70 -4.11 9.87 -6.84
N LEU A 71 -3.95 11.18 -7.04
CA LEU A 71 -4.16 12.21 -6.03
C LEU A 71 -5.65 12.38 -5.65
N GLN A 72 -6.45 11.32 -5.70
CA GLN A 72 -7.69 11.30 -4.94
C GLN A 72 -7.28 11.22 -3.48
N ASN A 73 -7.50 12.31 -2.76
CA ASN A 73 -7.30 12.34 -1.32
C ASN A 73 -8.08 11.18 -0.71
N PRO A 74 -7.47 10.33 0.13
CA PRO A 74 -8.26 9.44 0.96
C PRO A 74 -9.31 10.30 1.66
N SER A 75 -10.59 9.96 1.49
CA SER A 75 -11.65 10.59 2.26
C SER A 75 -11.31 10.42 3.74
N LYS A 76 -11.81 11.31 4.59
CA LYS A 76 -11.71 11.09 6.03
C LYS A 76 -12.41 9.80 6.45
N ASP A 77 -13.40 9.40 5.65
CA ASP A 77 -14.24 8.24 5.86
C ASP A 77 -13.55 7.04 5.20
N ASP A 78 -13.16 6.08 6.03
CA ASP A 78 -12.52 4.83 5.63
C ASP A 78 -13.57 3.80 5.14
N ASP A 79 -14.65 4.29 4.51
CA ASP A 79 -15.85 3.53 4.20
C ASP A 79 -15.53 2.34 3.28
N GLY A 80 -15.97 1.16 3.72
CA GLY A 80 -15.85 -0.09 3.00
C GLY A 80 -14.56 -0.86 3.28
N ILE A 81 -13.53 -0.27 3.89
CA ILE A 81 -12.35 -1.02 4.35
C ILE A 81 -12.58 -1.65 5.74
N ASP A 82 -13.41 -1.00 6.55
CA ASP A 82 -13.80 -1.38 7.91
C ASP A 82 -14.48 -2.76 7.99
N LYS A 83 -15.27 -3.13 6.98
CA LYS A 83 -15.91 -4.45 6.90
C LYS A 83 -14.93 -5.62 6.76
N CYS A 84 -13.70 -5.33 6.36
CA CYS A 84 -12.65 -6.34 6.23
C CYS A 84 -11.71 -6.37 7.43
N ILE A 85 -12.01 -5.63 8.50
CA ILE A 85 -11.17 -5.62 9.70
C ILE A 85 -11.13 -7.00 10.35
N ALA A 86 -9.93 -7.49 10.61
CA ALA A 86 -9.68 -8.80 11.19
C ALA A 86 -8.59 -8.73 12.26
N VAL A 87 -8.73 -9.53 13.32
CA VAL A 87 -7.79 -9.54 14.46
C VAL A 87 -6.42 -10.11 14.07
N ASP A 88 -6.39 -11.19 13.28
CA ASP A 88 -5.17 -11.94 12.92
C ASP A 88 -4.87 -11.89 11.42
N GLY A 89 -4.98 -10.70 10.84
CA GLY A 89 -4.89 -10.49 9.39
C GLY A 89 -3.55 -9.97 8.86
N PHE A 90 -3.65 -9.37 7.67
CA PHE A 90 -2.62 -8.52 7.10
C PHE A 90 -2.76 -7.10 7.64
N MET A 91 -1.66 -6.37 7.69
CA MET A 91 -1.68 -4.94 7.95
C MET A 91 -1.59 -4.21 6.63
N LEU A 92 -2.66 -3.50 6.23
CA LEU A 92 -2.59 -2.46 5.22
C LEU A 92 -2.25 -1.13 5.89
N MET A 93 -1.30 -0.41 5.34
CA MET A 93 -0.95 0.93 5.79
C MET A 93 -0.71 1.83 4.59
N TYR A 94 -1.06 3.10 4.74
CA TYR A 94 -0.63 4.12 3.80
C TYR A 94 -0.28 5.42 4.51
N LYS A 95 0.59 6.19 3.86
CA LYS A 95 0.88 7.58 4.19
C LYS A 95 0.91 8.40 2.90
N VAL A 96 0.03 9.39 2.82
CA VAL A 96 -0.16 10.22 1.61
C VAL A 96 -0.12 11.70 1.99
N LYS A 97 0.67 12.48 1.26
CA LYS A 97 0.78 13.92 1.40
C LYS A 97 -0.46 14.59 0.82
N ILE A 98 -1.07 15.49 1.58
CA ILE A 98 -2.23 16.29 1.17
C ILE A 98 -1.92 17.75 1.46
N LYS A 99 -1.68 18.54 0.41
CA LYS A 99 -1.19 19.92 0.50
C LYS A 99 0.07 19.99 1.38
N GLU A 100 0.01 20.68 2.51
CA GLU A 100 1.11 20.84 3.48
C GLU A 100 1.08 19.81 4.63
N SER A 101 0.10 18.91 4.63
CA SER A 101 -0.08 17.89 5.67
C SER A 101 0.02 16.47 5.09
N PHE A 102 -0.27 15.46 5.91
CA PHE A 102 -0.35 14.07 5.49
C PHE A 102 -1.49 13.35 6.20
N ILE A 103 -2.03 12.33 5.53
CA ILE A 103 -2.89 11.32 6.15
C ILE A 103 -2.07 10.03 6.28
N GLU A 104 -2.07 9.46 7.48
CA GLU A 104 -1.53 8.13 7.76
C GLU A 104 -2.65 7.27 8.37
N ARG A 105 -2.80 6.04 7.87
CA ARG A 105 -3.81 5.08 8.32
C ARG A 105 -3.25 3.67 8.33
N ARG A 106 -3.77 2.84 9.24
CA ARG A 106 -3.40 1.43 9.44
C ARG A 106 -4.66 0.61 9.66
N PHE A 107 -4.82 -0.46 8.90
CA PHE A 107 -6.00 -1.34 8.95
C PHE A 107 -5.55 -2.79 9.08
N PRO A 108 -5.86 -3.47 10.20
CA PRO A 108 -5.68 -4.90 10.31
C PRO A 108 -6.84 -5.57 9.57
N LEU A 109 -6.55 -6.23 8.45
CA LEU A 109 -7.57 -6.67 7.49
C LEU A 109 -7.40 -8.14 7.14
N ASP A 110 -8.51 -8.80 6.86
CA ASP A 110 -8.51 -10.04 6.09
C ASP A 110 -8.17 -9.72 4.63
N PHE A 111 -7.09 -10.32 4.12
CA PHE A 111 -6.59 -10.02 2.77
C PHE A 111 -7.52 -10.53 1.66
N GLU A 112 -8.23 -11.64 1.89
CA GLU A 112 -9.18 -12.18 0.91
C GLU A 112 -10.46 -11.34 0.85
N CYS A 113 -10.96 -10.90 2.00
CA CYS A 113 -12.05 -9.94 2.09
C CYS A 113 -11.70 -8.67 1.33
N MET A 114 -10.49 -8.14 1.55
CA MET A 114 -10.05 -6.90 0.93
C MET A 114 -10.03 -7.01 -0.61
N LYS A 115 -9.52 -8.12 -1.15
CA LYS A 115 -9.45 -8.30 -2.61
C LYS A 115 -10.81 -8.45 -3.28
N LYS A 116 -11.79 -9.02 -2.59
CA LYS A 116 -13.11 -9.42 -3.16
C LYS A 116 -14.23 -8.42 -2.87
N SER A 117 -13.99 -7.51 -1.94
CA SER A 117 -14.98 -6.52 -1.53
C SER A 117 -15.20 -5.44 -2.57
N THR A 118 -16.40 -4.86 -2.56
CA THR A 118 -16.68 -3.56 -3.18
C THR A 118 -16.26 -2.43 -2.24
N TYR A 119 -15.92 -1.27 -2.79
CA TYR A 119 -15.55 -0.09 -2.01
C TYR A 119 -16.40 1.07 -2.48
N GLU A 120 -16.83 1.96 -1.60
CA GLU A 120 -17.60 3.14 -1.97
C GLU A 120 -16.66 4.27 -2.43
N THR A 121 -15.56 4.46 -1.71
CA THR A 121 -14.63 5.57 -1.94
C THR A 121 -13.81 5.34 -3.21
N PRO A 122 -13.65 6.36 -4.07
CA PRO A 122 -12.78 6.27 -5.24
C PRO A 122 -11.33 5.89 -4.91
N PHE A 123 -10.85 6.32 -3.73
CA PHE A 123 -9.52 6.00 -3.24
C PHE A 123 -9.34 4.49 -3.03
N PHE A 124 -10.21 3.85 -2.24
CA PHE A 124 -10.08 2.42 -1.99
C PHE A 124 -10.42 1.58 -3.23
N LYS A 125 -11.42 1.99 -4.05
CA LYS A 125 -11.66 1.34 -5.36
C LYS A 125 -10.38 1.26 -6.18
N LYS A 126 -9.72 2.40 -6.39
CA LYS A 126 -8.51 2.46 -7.20
C LYS A 126 -7.32 1.73 -6.56
N LEU A 127 -7.16 1.84 -5.25
CA LEU A 127 -6.09 1.16 -4.52
C LEU A 127 -6.20 -0.36 -4.65
N ILE A 128 -7.40 -0.90 -4.44
CA ILE A 128 -7.63 -2.34 -4.51
C ILE A 128 -7.59 -2.84 -5.96
N ASP A 129 -8.12 -2.06 -6.92
CA ASP A 129 -7.99 -2.36 -8.35
C ASP A 129 -6.52 -2.50 -8.77
N ASP A 130 -5.66 -1.57 -8.33
CA ASP A 130 -4.22 -1.64 -8.64
C ASP A 130 -3.53 -2.81 -7.94
N ILE A 131 -3.87 -3.09 -6.67
CA ILE A 131 -3.37 -4.26 -5.95
C ILE A 131 -3.72 -5.55 -6.71
N ASN A 132 -4.96 -5.68 -7.17
CA ASN A 132 -5.44 -6.85 -7.91
C ASN A 132 -4.82 -6.94 -9.31
N HIS A 133 -4.83 -5.85 -10.07
CA HIS A 133 -4.34 -5.81 -11.45
C HIS A 133 -2.83 -6.04 -11.52
N TYR A 134 -2.04 -5.43 -10.63
CA TYR A 134 -0.59 -5.57 -10.61
C TYR A 134 -0.08 -6.71 -9.71
N LYS A 135 -1.00 -7.45 -9.07
CA LYS A 135 -0.72 -8.56 -8.15
C LYS A 135 0.20 -8.16 -6.98
N ILE A 136 0.00 -6.96 -6.42
CA ILE A 136 0.76 -6.50 -5.25
C ILE A 136 0.31 -7.29 -4.02
N GLY A 137 1.22 -7.85 -3.22
CA GLY A 137 0.81 -8.66 -2.07
C GLY A 137 0.48 -10.12 -2.40
N TRP A 138 0.43 -10.50 -3.68
CA TRP A 138 0.17 -11.87 -4.08
C TRP A 138 1.48 -12.65 -3.92
N ARG A 139 1.53 -13.58 -2.95
CA ARG A 139 2.53 -14.64 -3.03
C ARG A 139 2.15 -15.49 -4.23
N GLU A 140 2.99 -15.51 -5.26
CA GLU A 140 3.05 -16.72 -6.08
C GLU A 140 3.59 -17.80 -5.13
N VAL A 141 2.69 -18.69 -4.70
CA VAL A 141 3.11 -19.93 -4.07
C VAL A 141 3.88 -20.68 -5.16
N GLN A 142 5.21 -20.67 -5.05
CA GLN A 142 6.05 -21.67 -5.72
C GLN A 142 6.17 -22.86 -4.79
#